data_AF-A0A8J8DA90-F1
#
_entry.id   AF-A0A8J8DA90-F1
#
_cell.length_a   1.000
_cell.length_b   1.000
_cell.length_c   1.000
_cell.angle_alpha   90.00
_cell.angle_beta   90.00
_cell.angle_gamma   90.00
#
_symmetry.space_group_name_H-M   'P 1'
#
loop_
_entity.id
_entity.type
_entity.pdbx_description
1 polymer ?
#
loop_
_entity_poly.entity_id
_entity_poly.type
_entity_poly.pdbx_seq_one_letter_code
_entity_poly.pdbx_strand_id
1 'polypeptide(L)'
;MKNTISKILIIAFSISMINIGCKKDYLDTKPSNAITPDQAYNSLIAVNSSQTSTYYSLFAFAGGNGNTGHDNFGQKAIDIANDLMGTDMVVYSAGYGWFNADYQYTEWQQATATRRSDKAWSFYYDVIKQANLLLDNIANPANVAGATTADIERVKGEALGLRAWCYFNLINNFQQTYKGNESKPGVPIYITITTELSG
;
A
#
# COMPACT_ATOMS: atom_id res chain seq x y z
N MET A 1 2.51 -20.27 -69.21
CA MET A 1 1.40 -20.49 -68.26
C MET A 1 1.86 -21.09 -66.93
N LYS A 2 2.69 -22.16 -66.90
CA LYS A 2 3.22 -22.74 -65.63
C LYS A 2 3.98 -21.72 -64.75
N ASN A 3 4.82 -20.87 -65.35
CA ASN A 3 5.62 -19.88 -64.60
C ASN A 3 4.79 -18.71 -64.04
N THR A 4 3.63 -18.42 -64.62
CA THR A 4 2.70 -17.38 -64.13
C THR A 4 1.85 -17.91 -62.98
N ILE A 5 1.40 -19.16 -63.05
CA ILE A 5 0.66 -19.83 -61.95
C ILE A 5 1.55 -20.04 -60.72
N SER A 6 2.82 -20.42 -60.91
CA SER A 6 3.78 -20.56 -59.80
C SER A 6 4.06 -19.23 -59.09
N LYS A 7 4.14 -18.11 -59.82
CA LYS A 7 4.30 -16.77 -59.21
C LYS A 7 3.07 -16.33 -58.42
N ILE A 8 1.86 -16.63 -58.91
CA ILE A 8 0.61 -16.33 -58.20
C ILE A 8 0.50 -17.15 -56.91
N LEU A 9 0.88 -18.43 -56.93
CA LEU A 9 0.90 -19.28 -55.74
C LEU A 9 1.90 -18.83 -54.68
N ILE A 10 3.08 -18.35 -55.09
CA ILE A 10 4.08 -17.80 -54.16
C ILE A 10 3.55 -16.51 -53.51
N ILE A 11 2.94 -15.61 -54.28
CA ILE A 11 2.35 -14.37 -53.75
C ILE A 11 1.19 -14.68 -52.79
N ALA A 12 0.32 -15.63 -53.14
CA ALA A 12 -0.79 -16.05 -52.27
C ALA A 12 -0.29 -16.70 -50.96
N PHE A 13 0.79 -17.48 -51.00
CA PHE A 13 1.41 -18.06 -49.81
C PHE A 13 2.07 -16.99 -48.93
N SER A 14 2.73 -15.99 -49.53
CA SER A 14 3.31 -14.85 -48.81
C SER A 14 2.26 -13.98 -48.13
N ILE A 15 1.08 -13.78 -48.73
CA ILE A 15 -0.03 -13.00 -48.15
C ILE A 15 -0.70 -13.76 -46.99
N SER A 16 -0.77 -15.09 -47.06
CA SER A 16 -1.28 -15.95 -45.98
C SER A 16 -0.42 -15.86 -44.71
N MET A 17 0.91 -15.74 -44.87
CA MET A 17 1.86 -15.66 -43.75
C MET A 17 1.78 -14.34 -42.95
N ILE A 18 1.18 -13.28 -43.49
CA ILE A 18 1.05 -11.98 -42.80
C ILE A 18 -0.05 -12.03 -41.72
N ASN A 19 -0.96 -13.01 -41.77
CA ASN A 19 -2.07 -13.14 -40.83
C ASN A 19 -1.78 -14.07 -39.62
N ILE A 20 -0.57 -14.63 -39.52
CA ILE A 20 -0.12 -15.46 -38.37
C ILE A 20 0.72 -14.64 -37.38
N GLY A 21 0.50 -13.32 -37.34
CA GLY A 21 1.09 -12.48 -36.31
C GLY A 21 0.56 -12.89 -34.93
N CYS A 22 1.44 -12.99 -33.93
CA CYS A 22 1.04 -13.21 -32.54
C CYS A 22 -0.06 -12.22 -32.16
N LYS A 23 -1.16 -12.72 -31.59
CA LYS A 23 -2.20 -11.86 -31.01
C LYS A 23 -1.50 -10.88 -30.05
N LYS A 24 -1.88 -9.61 -30.10
CA LYS A 24 -1.31 -8.55 -29.24
C LYS A 24 -1.35 -8.97 -27.76
N ASP A 25 -2.40 -9.69 -27.39
CA ASP A 25 -2.67 -10.17 -26.03
C ASP A 25 -1.81 -11.40 -25.61
N TYR A 26 -0.96 -11.97 -26.48
CA TYR A 26 -0.06 -13.07 -26.09
C TYR A 26 1.02 -12.61 -25.09
N LEU A 27 1.41 -11.33 -25.15
CA LEU A 27 2.37 -10.74 -24.23
C LEU A 27 1.70 -10.16 -22.97
N ASP A 28 0.37 -10.09 -22.93
CA ASP A 28 -0.39 -9.68 -21.74
C ASP A 28 -0.57 -10.86 -20.80
N THR A 29 0.51 -11.29 -20.18
CA THR A 29 0.50 -12.36 -19.19
C THR A 29 -0.10 -11.84 -17.88
N LYS A 30 -1.33 -12.25 -17.58
CA LYS A 30 -1.92 -12.01 -16.25
C LYS A 30 -1.21 -12.92 -15.24
N PRO A 31 -0.86 -12.42 -14.04
CA PRO A 31 -0.21 -13.23 -13.03
C PRO A 31 -1.11 -14.41 -12.62
N SER A 32 -0.59 -15.63 -12.60
CA SER A 32 -1.37 -16.82 -12.25
C SER A 32 -1.75 -16.90 -10.78
N ASN A 33 -0.94 -16.24 -9.92
CA ASN A 33 -1.03 -16.33 -8.47
C ASN A 33 -1.30 -14.97 -7.82
N ALA A 34 -1.60 -13.93 -8.61
CA ALA A 34 -1.92 -12.61 -8.08
C ALA A 34 -3.21 -12.08 -8.70
N ILE A 35 -3.89 -11.23 -7.95
CA ILE A 35 -5.14 -10.59 -8.34
C ILE A 35 -4.77 -9.28 -9.03
N THR A 36 -5.33 -9.00 -10.20
CA THR A 36 -5.14 -7.68 -10.84
C THR A 36 -5.90 -6.60 -10.04
N PRO A 37 -5.49 -5.32 -10.09
CA PRO A 37 -6.23 -4.24 -9.42
C PRO A 37 -7.73 -4.24 -9.79
N ASP A 38 -8.06 -4.45 -11.06
CA ASP A 38 -9.46 -4.53 -11.52
C ASP A 38 -10.24 -5.70 -10.90
N GLN A 39 -9.58 -6.83 -10.63
CA GLN A 39 -10.21 -7.98 -9.97
C GLN A 39 -10.34 -7.79 -8.47
N ALA A 40 -9.48 -6.97 -7.85
CA ALA A 40 -9.46 -6.75 -6.41
C ALA A 40 -10.66 -5.92 -5.91
N TYR A 41 -11.41 -5.25 -6.80
CA TYR A 41 -12.50 -4.35 -6.42
C TYR A 41 -13.80 -4.53 -7.23
N ASN A 42 -13.91 -5.56 -8.07
CA ASN A 42 -15.06 -5.76 -8.97
C ASN A 42 -16.34 -6.28 -8.30
N SER A 43 -16.29 -6.67 -7.03
CA SER A 43 -17.40 -7.27 -6.29
C SER A 43 -17.31 -6.94 -4.81
N LEU A 44 -18.45 -6.97 -4.11
CA LEU A 44 -18.50 -6.69 -2.68
C LEU A 44 -17.55 -7.61 -1.88
N ILE A 45 -17.42 -8.88 -2.26
CA ILE A 45 -16.52 -9.83 -1.61
C ILE A 45 -15.06 -9.42 -1.81
N ALA A 46 -14.68 -9.03 -3.03
CA ALA A 46 -13.32 -8.58 -3.33
C ALA A 46 -12.97 -7.28 -2.57
N VAL A 47 -13.89 -6.32 -2.55
CA VAL A 47 -13.77 -5.07 -1.78
C VAL A 47 -13.60 -5.34 -0.28
N ASN A 48 -14.44 -6.19 0.32
CA ASN A 48 -14.32 -6.56 1.74
C ASN A 48 -13.02 -7.32 2.04
N SER A 49 -12.54 -8.13 1.10
CA SER A 49 -11.26 -8.83 1.22
C SER A 49 -10.09 -7.84 1.20
N SER A 50 -10.12 -6.86 0.31
CA SER A 50 -9.12 -5.79 0.25
C SER A 50 -9.12 -4.97 1.55
N GLN A 51 -10.31 -4.58 2.03
CA GLN A 51 -10.47 -3.89 3.31
C GLN A 51 -9.92 -4.70 4.50
N THR A 52 -10.21 -6.01 4.54
CA THR A 52 -9.67 -6.91 5.56
C THR A 52 -8.14 -6.99 5.49
N SER A 53 -7.59 -7.05 4.28
CA SER A 53 -6.14 -7.01 4.06
C SER A 53 -5.53 -5.71 4.60
N THR A 54 -6.19 -4.57 4.40
CA THR A 54 -5.75 -3.30 4.97
C THR A 54 -5.75 -3.33 6.49
N TYR A 55 -6.75 -3.93 7.14
CA TYR A 55 -6.70 -4.12 8.59
C TYR A 55 -5.58 -5.06 9.04
N TYR A 56 -5.30 -6.12 8.29
CA TYR A 56 -4.19 -7.02 8.58
C TYR A 56 -2.82 -6.36 8.47
N SER A 57 -2.68 -5.38 7.58
CA SER A 57 -1.45 -4.59 7.48
C SER A 57 -1.11 -3.87 8.79
N LEU A 58 -2.11 -3.56 9.64
CA LEU A 58 -1.92 -2.88 10.93
C LEU A 58 -1.14 -3.70 11.97
N PHE A 59 -1.02 -5.00 11.78
CA PHE A 59 -0.29 -5.90 12.68
C PHE A 59 0.66 -6.84 11.92
N ALA A 60 0.95 -6.54 10.66
CA ALA A 60 1.83 -7.34 9.84
C ALA A 60 3.27 -7.25 10.34
N PHE A 61 3.93 -8.40 10.51
CA PHE A 61 5.37 -8.47 10.70
C PHE A 61 6.08 -8.04 9.42
N ALA A 62 7.16 -7.27 9.56
CA ALA A 62 7.90 -6.69 8.45
C ALA A 62 7.03 -5.83 7.50
N GLY A 63 5.97 -5.22 8.02
CA GLY A 63 5.15 -4.26 7.27
C GLY A 63 5.92 -2.97 6.94
N GLY A 64 5.42 -2.22 5.95
CA GLY A 64 6.04 -0.97 5.53
C GLY A 64 7.30 -1.21 4.71
N ASN A 65 8.44 -0.83 5.29
CA ASN A 65 9.77 -0.88 4.66
C ASN A 65 10.37 -2.30 4.49
N GLY A 66 9.65 -3.37 4.83
CA GLY A 66 10.12 -4.76 4.69
C GLY A 66 11.18 -5.18 5.72
N ASN A 67 11.47 -4.34 6.72
CA ASN A 67 12.45 -4.67 7.75
C ASN A 67 11.96 -5.81 8.66
N THR A 68 12.78 -6.84 8.84
CA THR A 68 12.46 -8.04 9.63
C THR A 68 12.90 -7.97 11.09
N GLY A 69 13.16 -6.77 11.63
CA GLY A 69 13.42 -6.58 13.05
C GLY A 69 12.19 -6.95 13.89
N HIS A 70 12.40 -7.54 15.06
CA HIS A 70 11.32 -7.92 15.98
C HIS A 70 10.66 -6.74 16.71
N ASP A 71 11.01 -5.52 16.29
CA ASP A 71 10.40 -4.25 16.61
C ASP A 71 9.55 -3.70 15.44
N ASN A 72 9.29 -4.51 14.39
CA ASN A 72 8.47 -4.15 13.23
C ASN A 72 7.30 -5.13 13.04
N PHE A 73 6.21 -4.90 13.77
CA PHE A 73 4.99 -5.72 13.69
C PHE A 73 3.72 -4.85 13.68
N GLY A 74 3.78 -3.77 12.90
CA GLY A 74 2.68 -2.81 12.74
C GLY A 74 2.47 -1.92 13.97
N GLN A 75 1.24 -1.51 14.20
CA GLN A 75 0.88 -0.50 15.19
C GLN A 75 1.33 -0.86 16.60
N LYS A 76 1.29 -2.14 16.98
CA LYS A 76 1.68 -2.57 18.34
C LYS A 76 3.15 -2.36 18.64
N ALA A 77 4.01 -2.37 17.63
CA ALA A 77 5.40 -1.99 17.83
C ALA A 77 5.52 -0.47 18.09
N ILE A 78 4.72 0.36 17.41
CA ILE A 78 4.70 1.80 17.63
C ILE A 78 4.13 2.14 19.00
N ASP A 79 3.05 1.48 19.42
CA ASP A 79 2.45 1.66 20.75
C ASP A 79 3.50 1.37 21.86
N ILE A 80 4.19 0.23 21.79
CA ILE A 80 5.24 -0.14 22.76
C ILE A 80 6.40 0.86 22.76
N ALA A 81 6.86 1.28 21.57
CA ALA A 81 7.91 2.27 21.47
C ALA A 81 7.52 3.60 22.14
N ASN A 82 6.27 4.04 21.95
CA ASN A 82 5.75 5.26 22.56
C ASN A 82 5.64 5.14 24.09
N ASP A 83 5.17 4.00 24.60
CA ASP A 83 5.10 3.75 26.05
C ASP A 83 6.50 3.77 26.70
N LEU A 84 7.51 3.21 26.02
CA LEU A 84 8.91 3.18 26.47
C LEU A 84 9.60 4.54 26.38
N MET A 85 9.14 5.41 25.49
CA MET A 85 9.54 6.83 25.44
C MET A 85 8.73 7.70 26.42
N GLY A 86 7.87 7.10 27.23
CA GLY A 86 7.26 7.72 28.40
C GLY A 86 8.11 7.55 29.66
N THR A 87 7.51 7.81 30.81
CA THR A 87 8.16 7.68 32.13
C THR A 87 7.61 6.56 32.99
N ASP A 88 6.59 5.84 32.50
CA ASP A 88 5.81 4.88 33.31
C ASP A 88 6.28 3.44 33.14
N MET A 89 7.18 3.18 32.18
CA MET A 89 7.77 1.87 31.89
C MET A 89 9.29 1.91 32.06
N VAL A 90 9.87 0.88 32.69
CA VAL A 90 11.32 0.78 32.93
C VAL A 90 11.90 -0.43 32.22
N VAL A 91 12.88 -0.22 31.35
CA VAL A 91 13.71 -1.29 30.79
C VAL A 91 14.81 -1.64 31.79
N TYR A 92 14.54 -2.65 32.62
CA TYR A 92 15.48 -3.09 33.67
C TYR A 92 16.77 -3.73 33.10
N SER A 93 16.66 -4.45 31.99
CA SER A 93 17.78 -5.13 31.33
C SER A 93 17.62 -5.08 29.81
N ALA A 94 18.75 -5.02 29.10
CA ALA A 94 18.79 -4.83 27.66
C ALA A 94 18.11 -5.96 26.86
N GLY A 95 18.03 -7.18 27.39
CA GLY A 95 17.42 -8.32 26.70
C GLY A 95 17.91 -8.49 25.26
N TYR A 96 16.99 -8.69 24.31
CA TYR A 96 17.28 -8.73 22.87
C TYR A 96 17.49 -7.34 22.23
N GLY A 97 17.24 -6.26 22.97
CA GLY A 97 17.60 -4.90 22.55
C GLY A 97 16.68 -4.20 21.55
N TRP A 98 15.63 -4.86 21.06
CA TRP A 98 14.75 -4.37 19.99
C TRP A 98 14.12 -3.00 20.23
N PHE A 99 13.86 -2.62 21.49
CA PHE A 99 13.26 -1.33 21.86
C PHE A 99 14.15 -0.47 22.78
N ASN A 100 15.42 -0.86 22.98
CA ASN A 100 16.31 -0.14 23.89
C ASN A 100 16.60 1.28 23.37
N ALA A 101 16.73 1.43 22.06
CA ALA A 101 16.98 2.72 21.44
C ALA A 101 15.77 3.66 21.56
N ASP A 102 14.54 3.13 21.54
CA ASP A 102 13.33 3.90 21.83
C ASP A 102 13.38 4.39 23.29
N TYR A 103 13.61 3.49 24.26
CA TYR A 103 13.73 3.83 25.68
C TYR A 103 14.85 4.85 25.98
N GLN A 104 15.94 4.80 25.22
CA GLN A 104 17.08 5.73 25.35
C GLN A 104 16.91 7.02 24.55
N TYR A 105 15.79 7.20 23.84
CA TYR A 105 15.52 8.34 22.95
C TYR A 105 16.57 8.53 21.84
N THR A 106 17.24 7.45 21.44
CA THR A 106 18.25 7.49 20.35
C THR A 106 17.68 7.08 19.00
N GLU A 107 16.52 6.41 18.99
CA GLU A 107 15.94 5.83 17.78
C GLU A 107 15.36 6.87 16.80
N TRP A 108 15.00 8.06 17.31
CA TRP A 108 14.45 9.16 16.50
C TRP A 108 15.47 10.24 16.14
N GLN A 109 16.73 10.10 16.57
CA GLN A 109 17.75 11.12 16.37
C GLN A 109 18.27 11.21 14.93
N GLN A 110 18.11 10.15 14.14
CA GLN A 110 18.58 10.09 12.77
C GLN A 110 17.56 9.41 11.86
N ALA A 111 17.24 10.04 10.74
CA ALA A 111 16.42 9.48 9.68
C ALA A 111 17.23 8.49 8.82
N THR A 112 17.63 7.37 9.44
CA THR A 112 18.29 6.27 8.74
C THR A 112 17.29 5.17 8.40
N ALA A 113 17.54 4.46 7.30
CA ALA A 113 16.76 3.29 6.94
C ALA A 113 16.66 2.31 8.12
N THR A 114 15.53 1.62 8.21
CA THR A 114 15.22 0.60 9.23
C THR A 114 15.14 1.09 10.67
N ARG A 115 15.21 2.39 10.95
CA ARG A 115 14.94 2.93 12.29
C ARG A 115 13.46 3.18 12.52
N ARG A 116 13.06 3.46 13.77
CA ARG A 116 11.67 3.78 14.13
C ARG A 116 11.04 4.83 13.24
N SER A 117 11.74 5.92 12.91
CA SER A 117 11.23 6.98 12.05
C SER A 117 10.87 6.47 10.65
N ASP A 118 11.72 5.62 10.07
CA ASP A 118 11.49 5.00 8.76
C ASP A 118 10.34 3.99 8.82
N LYS A 119 10.35 3.09 9.82
CA LYS A 119 9.28 2.11 10.03
C LYS A 119 7.91 2.76 10.21
N ALA A 120 7.81 3.75 11.09
CA ALA A 120 6.57 4.47 11.35
C ALA A 120 6.08 5.23 10.11
N TRP A 121 6.99 5.91 9.40
CA TRP A 121 6.66 6.63 8.18
C TRP A 121 6.12 5.69 7.10
N SER A 122 6.89 4.66 6.74
CA SER A 122 6.48 3.68 5.72
C SER A 122 5.19 2.98 6.10
N PHE A 123 5.06 2.55 7.36
CA PHE A 123 3.85 1.88 7.85
C PHE A 123 2.59 2.73 7.63
N TYR A 124 2.58 3.97 8.12
CA TYR A 124 1.38 4.80 8.01
C TYR A 124 1.07 5.21 6.56
N TYR A 125 2.09 5.51 5.74
CA TYR A 125 1.86 5.87 4.34
C TYR A 125 1.43 4.68 3.48
N ASP A 126 1.88 3.46 3.79
CA ASP A 126 1.39 2.26 3.10
C ASP A 126 -0.06 1.96 3.43
N VAL A 127 -0.49 2.17 4.68
CA VAL A 127 -1.90 2.04 5.06
C VAL A 127 -2.74 3.15 4.38
N ILE A 128 -2.25 4.40 4.34
CA ILE A 128 -2.92 5.50 3.61
C ILE A 128 -3.06 5.17 2.13
N LYS A 129 -2.01 4.62 1.50
CA LYS A 129 -2.02 4.22 0.10
C LYS A 129 -3.08 3.16 -0.16
N GLN A 130 -3.17 2.14 0.70
CA GLN A 130 -4.21 1.10 0.60
C GLN A 130 -5.62 1.68 0.79
N ALA A 131 -5.81 2.59 1.75
CA ALA A 131 -7.08 3.27 1.96
C ALA A 131 -7.49 4.13 0.75
N ASN A 132 -6.55 4.88 0.17
CA ASN A 132 -6.78 5.66 -1.05
C ASN A 132 -7.11 4.75 -2.24
N LEU A 133 -6.41 3.62 -2.39
CA LEU A 133 -6.70 2.65 -3.44
C LEU A 133 -8.12 2.10 -3.31
N LEU A 134 -8.54 1.75 -2.10
CA LEU A 134 -9.90 1.28 -1.83
C LEU A 134 -10.94 2.37 -2.17
N LEU A 135 -10.71 3.61 -1.71
CA LEU A 135 -11.60 4.75 -1.95
C LEU A 135 -11.77 5.06 -3.44
N ASP A 136 -10.68 5.06 -4.21
CA ASP A 136 -10.71 5.37 -5.64
C ASP A 136 -11.46 4.27 -6.43
N ASN A 137 -11.29 3.01 -6.05
CA ASN A 137 -11.95 1.89 -6.75
C ASN A 137 -13.45 1.76 -6.42
N ILE A 138 -13.89 2.16 -5.22
CA ILE A 138 -15.32 2.16 -4.85
C ILE A 138 -16.03 3.47 -5.20
N ALA A 139 -15.31 4.47 -5.72
CA ALA A 139 -15.86 5.80 -6.04
C ALA A 139 -17.02 5.74 -7.04
N ASN A 140 -17.03 4.73 -7.92
CA ASN A 140 -18.17 4.41 -8.77
C ASN A 140 -18.82 3.08 -8.34
N PRO A 141 -19.93 3.11 -7.56
CA PRO A 141 -20.61 1.92 -7.08
C PRO A 141 -21.03 0.93 -8.17
N ALA A 142 -21.28 1.42 -9.41
CA ALA A 142 -21.67 0.57 -10.53
C ALA A 142 -20.59 -0.46 -10.93
N ASN A 143 -19.34 -0.22 -10.52
CA ASN A 143 -18.22 -1.12 -10.78
C ASN A 143 -18.11 -2.28 -9.77
N VAL A 144 -18.90 -2.24 -8.68
CA VAL A 144 -18.83 -3.22 -7.59
C VAL A 144 -20.06 -4.13 -7.63
N ALA A 145 -19.92 -5.28 -8.27
CA ALA A 145 -21.00 -6.25 -8.38
C ALA A 145 -21.51 -6.72 -7.00
N GLY A 146 -22.84 -6.69 -6.83
CA GLY A 146 -23.50 -7.18 -5.62
C GLY A 146 -23.41 -6.26 -4.39
N ALA A 147 -22.88 -5.04 -4.53
CA ALA A 147 -22.86 -4.05 -3.45
C ALA A 147 -24.15 -3.21 -3.43
N THR A 148 -24.69 -2.97 -2.24
CA THR A 148 -25.71 -1.94 -2.01
C THR A 148 -25.05 -0.57 -1.77
N THR A 149 -25.82 0.52 -1.85
CA THR A 149 -25.33 1.84 -1.44
C THR A 149 -24.84 1.85 0.01
N ALA A 150 -25.51 1.12 0.91
CA ALA A 150 -25.11 1.01 2.31
C ALA A 150 -23.76 0.30 2.47
N ASP A 151 -23.50 -0.73 1.65
CA ASP A 151 -22.20 -1.41 1.66
C ASP A 151 -21.07 -0.47 1.24
N ILE A 152 -21.27 0.29 0.17
CA ILE A 152 -20.25 1.23 -0.32
C ILE A 152 -19.98 2.33 0.70
N GLU A 153 -21.02 2.92 1.30
CA GLU A 153 -20.83 3.98 2.30
C GLU A 153 -20.17 3.44 3.59
N ARG A 154 -20.45 2.19 3.98
CA ARG A 154 -19.75 1.53 5.10
C ARG A 154 -18.26 1.41 4.79
N VAL A 155 -17.90 0.80 3.66
CA VAL A 155 -16.49 0.59 3.26
C VAL A 155 -15.75 1.93 3.15
N LYS A 156 -16.40 2.93 2.55
CA LYS A 156 -15.87 4.28 2.43
C LYS A 156 -15.62 4.93 3.80
N GLY A 157 -16.59 4.84 4.71
CA GLY A 157 -16.45 5.38 6.07
C GLY A 157 -15.30 4.75 6.84
N GLU A 158 -15.18 3.42 6.77
CA GLU A 158 -14.07 2.68 7.36
C GLU A 158 -12.71 3.08 6.77
N ALA A 159 -12.60 3.18 5.44
CA ALA A 159 -11.37 3.59 4.76
C ALA A 159 -10.96 5.03 5.12
N LEU A 160 -11.93 5.94 5.18
CA LEU A 160 -11.71 7.32 5.62
C LEU A 160 -11.26 7.40 7.09
N GLY A 161 -11.90 6.62 7.96
CA GLY A 161 -11.52 6.53 9.37
C GLY A 161 -10.09 6.04 9.54
N LEU A 162 -9.70 5.02 8.79
CA LEU A 162 -8.34 4.50 8.82
C LEU A 162 -7.31 5.52 8.32
N ARG A 163 -7.61 6.19 7.20
CA ARG A 163 -6.75 7.25 6.65
C ARG A 163 -6.59 8.40 7.64
N ALA A 164 -7.67 8.83 8.30
CA ALA A 164 -7.63 9.87 9.32
C ALA A 164 -6.79 9.45 10.53
N TRP A 165 -6.94 8.20 10.98
CA TRP A 165 -6.15 7.63 12.06
C TRP A 165 -4.65 7.57 11.72
N CYS A 166 -4.28 7.20 10.50
CA CYS A 166 -2.88 7.24 10.06
C CYS A 166 -2.31 8.67 10.08
N TYR A 167 -3.03 9.65 9.54
CA TYR A 167 -2.58 11.05 9.58
C TYR A 167 -2.48 11.59 11.01
N PHE A 168 -3.39 11.20 11.89
CA PHE A 168 -3.32 11.56 13.30
C PHE A 168 -2.06 11.00 13.97
N ASN A 169 -1.68 9.76 13.70
CA ASN A 169 -0.44 9.22 14.25
C ASN A 169 0.79 9.85 13.61
N LEU A 170 0.80 10.04 12.29
CA LEU A 170 1.90 10.71 11.59
C LEU A 170 2.17 12.11 12.17
N ILE A 171 1.14 12.94 12.35
CA ILE A 171 1.36 14.30 12.85
C ILE A 171 1.89 14.29 14.30
N ASN A 172 1.45 13.36 15.14
CA ASN A 172 1.94 13.23 16.52
C ASN A 172 3.37 12.68 16.61
N ASN A 173 3.82 11.88 15.64
CA ASN A 173 5.19 11.34 15.63
C ASN A 173 6.20 12.31 15.00
N PHE A 174 5.78 13.12 14.02
CA PHE A 174 6.70 13.90 13.18
C PHE A 174 6.60 15.43 13.36
N GLN A 175 5.68 15.92 14.19
CA GLN A 175 5.61 17.33 14.52
C GLN A 175 5.45 17.56 16.02
N GLN A 176 5.90 18.73 16.46
CA GLN A 176 5.68 19.21 17.82
C GLN A 176 4.19 19.46 18.07
N THR A 177 3.84 19.68 19.34
CA THR A 177 2.47 20.01 19.74
C THR A 177 1.91 21.16 18.92
N TYR A 178 0.64 21.06 18.52
CA TYR A 178 0.03 22.04 17.60
C TYR A 178 0.13 23.49 18.10
N LYS A 179 -0.12 23.71 19.40
CA LYS A 179 -0.09 25.05 19.99
C LYS A 179 1.33 25.60 20.03
N GLY A 180 1.57 26.73 19.36
CA GLY A 180 2.89 27.34 19.20
C GLY A 180 3.65 26.86 17.96
N ASN A 181 3.08 25.92 17.20
CA ASN A 181 3.66 25.38 15.96
C ASN A 181 2.64 25.39 14.81
N GLU A 182 1.58 26.21 14.90
CA GLU A 182 0.44 26.18 13.98
C GLU A 182 0.83 26.42 12.50
N SER A 183 1.93 27.13 12.26
CA SER A 183 2.46 27.42 10.92
C SER A 183 3.69 26.60 10.54
N LYS A 184 4.13 25.67 11.39
CA LYS A 184 5.30 24.81 11.10
C LYS A 184 4.90 23.68 10.16
N PRO A 185 5.83 23.20 9.32
CA PRO A 185 5.53 22.12 8.39
C PRO A 185 5.13 20.84 9.15
N GLY A 186 3.99 20.27 8.78
CA GLY A 186 3.55 18.96 9.24
C GLY A 186 4.03 17.86 8.30
N VAL A 187 3.14 16.90 8.03
CA VAL A 187 3.40 15.79 7.12
C VAL A 187 2.71 16.00 5.76
N PRO A 188 3.25 15.49 4.65
CA PRO A 188 2.58 15.49 3.35
C PRO A 188 1.18 14.86 3.39
N ILE A 189 0.23 15.44 2.65
CA ILE A 189 -1.15 14.96 2.59
C ILE A 189 -1.43 14.39 1.20
N TYR A 190 -1.61 13.07 1.13
CA TYR A 190 -2.05 12.32 -0.03
C TYR A 190 -3.50 11.84 0.14
N ILE A 191 -4.41 12.36 -0.67
CA ILE A 191 -5.84 12.00 -0.67
C ILE A 191 -6.27 11.19 -1.89
N THR A 192 -5.37 11.03 -2.87
CA THR A 192 -5.51 10.24 -4.09
C THR A 192 -4.34 9.28 -4.22
N ILE A 193 -4.45 8.24 -5.05
CA ILE A 193 -3.29 7.42 -5.40
C ILE A 193 -2.31 8.28 -6.20
N THR A 194 -1.06 8.37 -5.74
CA THR A 194 0.06 8.88 -6.55
C THR A 194 0.57 7.76 -7.45
N THR A 195 0.48 7.94 -8.77
CA THR A 195 1.00 7.00 -9.79
C THR A 195 2.50 7.16 -10.07
N GLU A 196 3.18 8.07 -9.38
CA GLU A 196 4.62 8.28 -9.54
C GLU A 196 5.40 7.30 -8.66
N LEU A 197 6.00 6.27 -9.28
CA LEU A 197 7.21 5.64 -8.76
C LEU A 197 8.34 6.67 -8.89
N SER A 198 8.44 7.60 -7.95
CA SER A 198 9.63 8.45 -7.84
C SER A 198 10.74 7.66 -7.14
N GLY A 199 11.56 6.97 -7.93
CA GLY A 199 12.74 6.22 -7.51
C GLY A 199 13.22 5.26 -8.59
#